data_AF-A3LN18-F1
#
_entry.id   AF-A3LN18-F1
#
_cell.length_a   1.000
_cell.length_b   1.000
_cell.length_c   1.000
_cell.angle_alpha   90.00
_cell.angle_beta   90.00
_cell.angle_gamma   90.00
#
_symmetry.space_group_name_H-M   'P 1'
#
loop_
_entity.id
_entity.type
_entity.pdbx_description
1 polymer ?
#
loop_
_entity_poly.entity_id
_entity_poly.type
_entity_poly.pdbx_seq_one_letter_code
_entity_poly.pdbx_strand_id
1 'polypeptide(L)'
;MTCSKIHPSDILSLPVIILSLVLPVSNNDSSPDDGKCELIGTFSLLTQAFLGLLCLSSLIIKRSYEYPIRRTWSVWFFDVSKQLIGALGVHIFNVLLSLIKSGDLGDEIADKSKLPKVPNSPVVAPPASEGSDPCDWYFLNIVFDCTVGVFILYHVFKVVTKFCKSYLGITQIESGQYGPDVNRPSVRAYLKQLSIYFTSLMITKLILFVAMECFETQLLWITKHILLVWLDEYPDEFEIFIVMFVVPIFMNCLQLVLIDNFIRNQVWSRVNKRMHEEHPNDRDVQVQQQEIAELLQEELLAQEEIQSKQSLQIHECVNNSDSSDSSHSTLVDKKQKNSYGTFDEV
;
A
#
# COMPACT_ATOMS: atom_id res chain seq x y z
N MET A 1 -30.68 -15.24 -25.63
CA MET A 1 -31.33 -13.96 -25.33
C MET A 1 -30.84 -13.55 -23.95
N THR A 2 -30.10 -12.48 -23.71
CA THR A 2 -29.68 -11.31 -24.48
C THR A 2 -28.31 -10.91 -23.94
N CYS A 3 -27.30 -10.93 -24.80
CA CYS A 3 -25.99 -10.37 -24.50
C CYS A 3 -26.17 -8.85 -24.42
N SER A 4 -26.14 -8.27 -23.22
CA SER A 4 -26.27 -6.83 -23.04
C SER A 4 -25.03 -6.18 -23.66
N LYS A 5 -25.25 -5.34 -24.68
CA LYS A 5 -24.19 -4.58 -25.34
C LYS A 5 -23.62 -3.60 -24.32
N ILE A 6 -22.38 -3.84 -23.89
CA ILE A 6 -21.61 -2.87 -23.11
C ILE A 6 -21.37 -1.65 -24.01
N HIS A 7 -21.86 -0.49 -23.58
CA HIS A 7 -21.74 0.75 -24.35
C HIS A 7 -20.31 1.31 -24.16
N PRO A 8 -19.68 1.91 -25.18
CA PRO A 8 -18.31 2.44 -25.07
C PRO A 8 -18.13 3.53 -24.00
N SER A 9 -19.22 4.16 -23.54
CA SER A 9 -19.26 5.06 -22.38
C SER A 9 -19.02 4.34 -21.05
N ASP A 10 -19.47 3.09 -20.91
CA ASP A 10 -19.37 2.30 -19.67
C ASP A 10 -17.94 1.80 -19.44
N ILE A 11 -17.20 1.56 -20.53
CA ILE A 11 -15.79 1.19 -20.52
C ILE A 11 -14.90 2.37 -20.11
N LEU A 12 -15.32 3.60 -20.44
CA LEU A 12 -14.61 4.83 -20.07
C LEU A 12 -14.88 5.27 -18.62
N SER A 13 -16.00 4.84 -18.03
CA SER A 13 -16.31 5.04 -16.60
C SER A 13 -15.68 4.00 -15.68
N LEU A 14 -15.25 2.84 -16.17
CA LEU A 14 -14.50 1.85 -15.37
C LEU A 14 -13.22 2.42 -14.74
N PRO A 15 -12.33 3.12 -15.46
CA PRO A 15 -11.18 3.76 -14.82
C PRO A 15 -11.62 4.86 -13.84
N VAL A 16 -12.73 5.54 -14.07
CA VAL A 16 -13.27 6.58 -13.15
C VAL A 16 -13.84 5.99 -11.87
N ILE A 17 -14.59 4.89 -11.94
CA ILE A 17 -15.16 4.19 -10.78
C ILE A 17 -14.04 3.55 -9.95
N ILE A 18 -13.07 2.91 -10.60
CA ILE A 18 -11.92 2.31 -9.92
C ILE A 18 -11.04 3.41 -9.29
N LEU A 19 -10.95 4.58 -9.91
CA LEU A 19 -10.25 5.75 -9.39
C LEU A 19 -11.01 6.45 -8.25
N SER A 20 -12.35 6.43 -8.29
CA SER A 20 -13.22 6.91 -7.21
C SER A 20 -13.19 6.02 -5.97
N LEU A 21 -12.91 4.73 -6.14
CA LEU A 21 -12.73 3.75 -5.06
C LEU A 21 -11.38 3.88 -4.31
N VAL A 22 -10.45 4.71 -4.80
CA VAL A 22 -9.08 4.87 -4.25
C VAL A 22 -9.02 5.86 -3.08
N LEU A 23 -10.05 6.68 -2.89
CA LEU A 23 -10.11 7.68 -1.81
C LEU A 23 -10.96 7.20 -0.64
N PRO A 24 -10.61 7.54 0.61
CA PRO A 24 -11.45 7.21 1.76
C PRO A 24 -12.71 8.07 1.70
N VAL A 25 -13.82 7.44 1.31
CA VAL A 25 -15.18 7.97 1.50
C VAL A 25 -15.61 7.55 2.89
N SER A 26 -15.65 8.50 3.83
CA SER A 26 -16.32 8.31 5.11
C SER A 26 -17.79 8.72 4.93
N ASN A 27 -18.71 7.82 5.27
CA ASN A 27 -20.14 8.04 5.22
C ASN A 27 -20.55 9.00 6.35
N ASN A 28 -21.14 10.15 6.02
CA ASN A 28 -21.90 10.95 6.98
C ASN A 28 -23.37 10.56 6.85
N ASP A 29 -23.85 9.76 7.79
CA ASP A 29 -25.27 9.45 7.93
C ASP A 29 -25.91 10.50 8.84
N SER A 30 -26.79 11.33 8.28
CA SER A 30 -27.76 12.13 9.03
C SER A 30 -29.12 11.95 8.38
N SER A 31 -30.02 11.28 9.10
CA SER A 31 -31.41 10.98 8.70
C SER A 31 -32.38 12.14 9.04
N PRO A 32 -33.66 12.06 8.67
CA PRO A 32 -34.21 11.90 7.32
C PRO A 32 -35.18 13.05 6.97
N ASP A 33 -35.17 13.55 5.75
CA ASP A 33 -36.43 13.95 5.09
C ASP A 33 -36.26 14.04 3.56
N ASP A 34 -37.23 13.46 2.87
CA ASP A 34 -37.60 13.60 1.47
C ASP A 34 -36.54 13.41 0.36
N GLY A 35 -36.49 12.16 -0.12
CA GLY A 35 -36.76 11.95 -1.55
C GLY A 35 -35.62 12.21 -2.54
N LYS A 36 -34.42 11.71 -2.25
CA LYS A 36 -33.45 11.11 -3.20
C LYS A 36 -32.16 10.86 -2.43
N CYS A 37 -31.91 9.59 -2.11
CA CYS A 37 -30.63 9.15 -1.58
C CYS A 37 -29.59 9.22 -2.71
N GLU A 38 -29.12 10.42 -3.07
CA GLU A 38 -27.93 10.63 -3.90
C GLU A 38 -26.68 10.59 -3.00
N LEU A 39 -26.50 9.48 -2.27
CA LEU A 39 -25.32 9.29 -1.42
C LEU A 39 -24.07 8.88 -2.22
N ILE A 40 -24.24 8.59 -3.52
CA ILE A 40 -23.21 8.80 -4.56
C ILE A 40 -23.72 9.96 -5.41
N GLY A 41 -23.66 11.17 -4.88
CA GLY A 41 -23.98 12.37 -5.65
C GLY A 41 -23.03 12.46 -6.85
N THR A 42 -23.54 12.84 -8.02
CA THR A 42 -22.73 13.07 -9.23
C THR A 42 -21.53 13.97 -8.93
N PHE A 43 -21.71 14.93 -8.03
CA PHE A 43 -20.65 15.83 -7.55
C PHE A 43 -19.50 15.11 -6.82
N SER A 44 -19.81 14.13 -5.95
CA SER A 44 -18.81 13.34 -5.21
C SER A 44 -18.02 12.45 -6.17
N LEU A 45 -18.71 11.79 -7.11
CA LEU A 45 -18.07 10.96 -8.14
C LEU A 45 -17.13 11.80 -9.02
N LEU A 46 -17.57 12.97 -9.48
CA LEU A 46 -16.76 13.89 -10.29
C LEU A 46 -15.52 14.38 -9.52
N THR A 47 -15.70 14.74 -8.25
CA THR A 47 -14.60 15.17 -7.37
C THR A 47 -13.56 14.08 -7.21
N GLN A 48 -13.97 12.84 -6.91
CA GLN A 48 -13.06 11.73 -6.71
C GLN A 48 -12.33 11.35 -8.00
N ALA A 49 -13.03 11.39 -9.14
CA ALA A 49 -12.44 11.21 -10.45
C ALA A 49 -11.34 12.24 -10.73
N PHE A 50 -11.60 13.50 -10.39
CA PHE A 50 -10.65 14.59 -10.56
C PHE A 50 -9.44 14.42 -9.64
N LEU A 51 -9.64 14.14 -8.35
CA LEU A 51 -8.55 13.87 -7.40
C LEU A 51 -7.66 12.74 -7.88
N GLY A 52 -8.26 11.62 -8.30
CA GLY A 52 -7.49 10.50 -8.76
C GLY A 52 -6.76 10.77 -10.08
N LEU A 53 -7.31 11.63 -10.96
CA LEU A 53 -6.61 12.04 -12.18
C LEU A 53 -5.35 12.83 -11.82
N LEU A 54 -5.43 13.72 -10.82
CA LEU A 54 -4.26 14.45 -10.32
C LEU A 54 -3.21 13.50 -9.73
N CYS A 55 -3.66 12.54 -8.92
CA CYS A 55 -2.81 11.50 -8.35
C CYS A 55 -2.12 10.65 -9.44
N LEU A 56 -2.84 10.19 -10.46
CA LEU A 56 -2.25 9.43 -11.57
C LEU A 56 -1.29 10.29 -12.40
N SER A 57 -1.65 11.56 -12.61
CA SER A 57 -0.80 12.54 -13.31
C SER A 57 0.54 12.71 -12.59
N SER A 58 0.55 12.68 -11.24
CA SER A 58 1.80 12.73 -10.46
C SER A 58 2.75 11.57 -10.78
N LEU A 59 2.23 10.35 -11.00
CA LEU A 59 3.03 9.17 -11.36
C LEU A 59 3.53 9.23 -12.81
N ILE A 60 2.75 9.80 -13.73
CA ILE A 60 3.17 10.03 -15.11
C ILE A 60 4.31 11.07 -15.14
N ILE A 61 4.14 12.16 -14.39
CA ILE A 61 5.17 13.21 -14.25
C ILE A 61 6.43 12.60 -13.65
N LYS A 62 6.31 11.85 -12.54
CA LYS A 62 7.44 11.14 -11.93
C LYS A 62 8.18 10.26 -12.94
N ARG A 63 7.45 9.48 -13.75
CA ARG A 63 8.04 8.65 -14.80
C ARG A 63 8.79 9.46 -15.86
N SER A 64 8.31 10.67 -16.21
CA SER A 64 9.03 11.54 -17.14
C SER A 64 10.37 12.04 -16.60
N TYR A 65 10.49 12.14 -15.28
CA TYR A 65 11.74 12.46 -14.57
C TYR A 65 12.65 11.24 -14.31
N GLU A 66 12.24 10.01 -14.67
CA GLU A 66 13.11 8.82 -14.57
C GLU A 66 14.15 8.79 -15.70
N TYR A 67 15.09 9.73 -15.70
CA TYR A 67 16.21 9.76 -16.64
C TYR A 67 17.50 9.29 -15.94
N PRO A 68 18.45 8.64 -16.63
CA PRO A 68 18.43 8.20 -18.04
C PRO A 68 17.64 6.90 -18.32
N ILE A 69 17.58 5.95 -17.39
CA ILE A 69 16.80 4.72 -17.56
C ILE A 69 15.33 4.98 -17.25
N ARG A 70 14.50 4.99 -18.30
CA ARG A 70 13.05 5.12 -18.21
C ARG A 70 12.37 3.76 -18.17
N ARG A 71 11.45 3.57 -17.22
CA ARG A 71 10.62 2.37 -17.15
C ARG A 71 9.69 2.25 -18.37
N THR A 72 9.59 1.04 -18.93
CA THR A 72 8.68 0.77 -20.05
C THR A 72 7.22 0.89 -19.62
N TRP A 73 6.33 1.15 -20.58
CA TRP A 73 4.90 1.31 -20.29
C TRP A 73 4.27 0.07 -19.66
N SER A 74 4.71 -1.13 -20.05
CA SER A 74 4.20 -2.40 -19.51
C SER A 74 4.55 -2.59 -18.03
N VAL A 75 5.81 -2.31 -17.65
CA VAL A 75 6.27 -2.41 -16.26
C VAL A 75 5.62 -1.32 -15.41
N TRP A 76 5.54 -0.09 -15.93
CA TRP A 76 4.85 1.00 -15.25
C TRP A 76 3.38 0.68 -14.99
N PHE A 77 2.67 0.11 -15.97
CA PHE A 77 1.27 -0.28 -15.79
C PHE A 77 1.11 -1.32 -14.68
N PHE A 78 2.02 -2.28 -14.56
CA PHE A 78 2.01 -3.26 -13.48
C PHE A 78 2.26 -2.62 -12.11
N ASP A 79 3.19 -1.68 -12.01
CA ASP A 79 3.45 -0.98 -10.73
C ASP A 79 2.28 -0.08 -10.32
N VAL A 80 1.63 0.57 -11.28
CA VAL A 80 0.43 1.39 -11.02
C VAL A 80 -0.77 0.51 -10.68
N SER A 81 -0.97 -0.62 -11.38
CA SER A 81 -2.08 -1.54 -11.10
C SER A 81 -1.96 -2.18 -9.72
N LYS A 82 -0.74 -2.44 -9.23
CA LYS A 82 -0.53 -2.84 -7.83
C LYS A 82 -1.09 -1.83 -6.84
N GLN A 83 -0.77 -0.55 -7.04
CA GLN A 83 -1.24 0.53 -6.17
C GLN A 83 -2.76 0.67 -6.22
N LEU A 84 -3.34 0.56 -7.42
CA LEU A 84 -4.79 0.60 -7.63
C LEU A 84 -5.52 -0.54 -6.92
N ILE A 85 -5.03 -1.77 -7.07
CA ILE A 85 -5.59 -2.95 -6.38
C ILE A 85 -5.40 -2.83 -4.86
N GLY A 86 -4.26 -2.31 -4.42
CA GLY A 86 -3.99 -2.04 -3.01
C GLY A 86 -4.98 -1.06 -2.39
N ALA A 87 -5.25 0.05 -3.07
CA ALA A 87 -6.21 1.06 -2.63
C ALA A 87 -7.63 0.50 -2.55
N LEU A 88 -8.06 -0.26 -3.57
CA LEU A 88 -9.34 -0.98 -3.55
C LEU A 88 -9.41 -1.96 -2.36
N GLY A 89 -8.32 -2.67 -2.09
CA GLY A 89 -8.21 -3.57 -0.94
C GLY A 89 -8.38 -2.86 0.39
N VAL A 90 -7.69 -1.73 0.58
CA VAL A 90 -7.79 -0.92 1.81
C VAL A 90 -9.21 -0.37 1.97
N HIS A 91 -9.86 0.08 0.90
CA HIS A 91 -11.26 0.53 0.94
C HIS A 91 -12.20 -0.59 1.43
N ILE A 92 -12.11 -1.78 0.83
CA ILE A 92 -12.91 -2.95 1.25
C ILE A 92 -12.61 -3.30 2.71
N PHE A 93 -11.34 -3.24 3.10
CA PHE A 93 -10.92 -3.54 4.47
C PHE A 93 -11.50 -2.53 5.49
N ASN A 94 -11.52 -1.23 5.17
CA ASN A 94 -12.12 -0.21 6.03
C ASN A 94 -13.62 -0.42 6.21
N VAL A 95 -14.33 -0.78 5.13
CA VAL A 95 -15.76 -1.14 5.20
C VAL A 95 -15.95 -2.38 6.08
N LEU A 96 -15.12 -3.40 5.92
CA LEU A 96 -15.18 -4.61 6.74
C LEU A 96 -14.94 -4.31 8.23
N LEU A 97 -13.94 -3.49 8.55
CA LEU A 97 -13.68 -3.04 9.92
C LEU A 97 -14.86 -2.25 10.49
N SER A 98 -15.48 -1.38 9.71
CA SER A 98 -16.68 -0.65 10.12
C SER A 98 -17.85 -1.59 10.45
N LEU A 99 -18.07 -2.63 9.63
CA LEU A 99 -19.10 -3.64 9.90
C LEU A 99 -18.79 -4.45 11.17
N ILE A 100 -17.53 -4.83 11.38
CA ILE A 100 -17.10 -5.55 12.59
C ILE A 100 -17.27 -4.67 13.83
N LYS A 101 -16.89 -3.38 13.76
CA LYS A 101 -17.03 -2.40 14.84
C LYS A 101 -18.50 -2.08 15.14
N SER A 102 -19.36 -2.11 14.11
CA SER A 102 -20.81 -1.87 14.24
C SER A 102 -21.59 -3.11 14.71
N GLY A 103 -21.01 -4.31 14.62
CA GLY A 103 -21.32 -5.42 15.51
C GLY A 103 -22.77 -5.93 15.55
N ASP A 104 -23.38 -6.22 14.39
CA ASP A 104 -24.58 -7.09 14.27
C ASP A 104 -24.28 -8.58 14.58
N LEU A 105 -23.06 -8.90 15.03
CA LEU A 105 -22.65 -10.24 15.50
C LEU A 105 -22.61 -10.35 17.04
N GLY A 106 -23.12 -9.33 17.75
CA GLY A 106 -23.27 -9.33 19.21
C GLY A 106 -24.66 -9.74 19.71
N ASP A 107 -25.69 -9.69 18.86
CA ASP A 107 -27.09 -9.71 19.33
C ASP A 107 -27.82 -11.06 19.17
N GLU A 108 -27.21 -12.09 18.59
CA GLU A 108 -27.81 -13.44 18.54
C GLU A 108 -27.42 -14.37 19.70
N ILE A 109 -26.53 -13.95 20.63
CA ILE A 109 -26.13 -14.80 21.78
C ILE A 109 -26.66 -14.27 23.13
N ALA A 110 -27.15 -13.03 23.21
CA ALA A 110 -27.76 -12.50 24.44
C ALA A 110 -29.29 -12.74 24.50
N ASP A 111 -29.73 -14.01 24.45
CA ASP A 111 -31.12 -14.39 24.71
C ASP A 111 -31.49 -14.15 26.19
N LYS A 112 -32.64 -13.51 26.39
CA LYS A 112 -33.49 -13.50 27.62
C LYS A 112 -32.88 -13.04 28.95
N SER A 113 -33.01 -11.73 29.21
CA SER A 113 -33.56 -11.28 30.50
C SER A 113 -34.38 -9.99 30.36
N LYS A 114 -35.70 -10.15 30.25
CA LYS A 114 -36.80 -9.27 30.68
C LYS A 114 -36.53 -7.75 30.79
N LEU A 115 -37.15 -6.95 29.91
CA LEU A 115 -38.01 -5.80 30.25
C LEU A 115 -38.82 -5.33 29.01
N PRO A 116 -40.01 -4.72 29.15
CA PRO A 116 -40.92 -4.43 28.04
C PRO A 116 -40.53 -3.15 27.27
N LYS A 117 -40.90 -3.12 25.98
CA LYS A 117 -40.75 -2.01 25.03
C LYS A 117 -41.08 -0.63 25.65
N VAL A 118 -40.09 0.26 25.63
CA VAL A 118 -40.26 1.71 25.58
C VAL A 118 -39.74 2.15 24.21
N PRO A 119 -40.58 2.71 23.32
CA PRO A 119 -40.08 3.34 22.10
C PRO A 119 -39.46 4.69 22.48
N ASN A 120 -38.30 4.98 21.92
CA ASN A 120 -37.45 6.15 22.18
C ASN A 120 -36.55 6.00 23.41
N SER A 121 -35.43 5.28 23.21
CA SER A 121 -34.20 5.62 23.90
C SER A 121 -33.07 5.67 22.86
N PRO A 122 -32.23 6.71 22.86
CA PRO A 122 -31.16 6.87 21.88
C PRO A 122 -30.19 5.71 22.07
N VAL A 123 -29.79 5.07 20.97
CA VAL A 123 -28.61 4.21 21.00
C VAL A 123 -27.45 5.13 21.40
N VAL A 124 -27.04 4.99 22.66
CA VAL A 124 -25.90 5.71 23.23
C VAL A 124 -24.68 5.16 22.50
N ALA A 125 -24.28 5.87 21.44
CA ALA A 125 -22.90 5.92 21.01
C ALA A 125 -22.03 6.17 22.27
N PRO A 126 -20.82 5.60 22.37
CA PRO A 126 -19.91 5.93 23.46
C PRO A 126 -19.90 7.45 23.63
N PRO A 127 -19.94 7.96 24.88
CA PRO A 127 -20.16 9.38 25.12
C PRO A 127 -19.22 10.15 24.23
N ALA A 128 -19.80 10.95 23.32
CA ALA A 128 -19.06 11.99 22.65
C ALA A 128 -18.35 12.73 23.78
N SER A 129 -17.03 12.54 23.88
CA SER A 129 -16.22 13.50 24.60
C SER A 129 -16.61 14.85 24.03
N GLU A 130 -17.00 15.79 24.89
CA GLU A 130 -17.38 17.12 24.47
C GLU A 130 -16.41 17.64 23.38
N GLY A 131 -16.91 17.84 22.15
CA GLY A 131 -16.29 18.70 21.14
C GLY A 131 -15.19 18.14 20.22
N SER A 132 -15.31 16.93 19.66
CA SER A 132 -14.48 16.50 18.51
C SER A 132 -15.29 16.47 17.21
N ASP A 133 -14.90 17.30 16.24
CA ASP A 133 -15.64 17.55 15.01
C ASP A 133 -15.41 16.40 13.99
N PRO A 134 -16.39 16.02 13.15
CA PRO A 134 -16.22 14.94 12.17
C PRO A 134 -15.05 15.18 11.20
N CYS A 135 -14.75 16.45 10.91
CA CYS A 135 -13.61 16.88 10.10
C CYS A 135 -12.27 16.49 10.75
N ASP A 136 -12.15 16.65 12.07
CA ASP A 136 -10.94 16.31 12.83
C ASP A 136 -10.60 14.83 12.68
N TRP A 137 -11.61 13.98 12.86
CA TRP A 137 -11.48 12.53 12.76
C TRP A 137 -11.12 12.07 11.35
N TYR A 138 -11.78 12.64 10.34
CA TYR A 138 -11.50 12.35 8.94
C TYR A 138 -10.06 12.78 8.57
N PHE A 139 -9.70 14.01 8.92
CA PHE A 139 -8.38 14.57 8.70
C PHE A 139 -7.29 13.73 9.35
N LEU A 140 -7.47 13.38 10.63
CA LEU A 140 -6.53 12.57 11.39
C LEU A 140 -6.30 11.22 10.72
N ASN A 141 -7.38 10.53 10.32
CA ASN A 141 -7.27 9.24 9.63
C ASN A 141 -6.45 9.35 8.33
N ILE A 142 -6.72 10.38 7.51
CA ILE A 142 -5.98 10.59 6.26
C ILE A 142 -4.51 10.89 6.53
N VAL A 143 -4.23 11.87 7.40
CA VAL A 143 -2.86 12.27 7.70
C VAL A 143 -2.10 11.07 8.27
N PHE A 144 -2.69 10.31 9.18
CA PHE A 144 -2.04 9.14 9.78
C PHE A 144 -1.78 8.03 8.77
N ASP A 145 -2.74 7.72 7.89
CA ASP A 145 -2.58 6.74 6.82
C ASP A 145 -1.49 7.16 5.80
N CYS A 146 -1.49 8.43 5.37
CA CYS A 146 -0.56 8.92 4.37
C CYS A 146 0.87 9.16 4.91
N THR A 147 1.02 9.41 6.21
CA THR A 147 2.33 9.69 6.83
C THR A 147 2.91 8.47 7.52
N VAL A 148 2.39 8.14 8.70
CA VAL A 148 2.82 7.01 9.53
C VAL A 148 2.56 5.69 8.80
N GLY A 149 1.44 5.59 8.09
CA GLY A 149 1.10 4.40 7.32
C GLY A 149 2.10 4.06 6.24
N VAL A 150 2.56 5.04 5.45
CA VAL A 150 3.58 4.79 4.42
C VAL A 150 4.93 4.37 5.04
N PHE A 151 5.29 4.98 6.17
CA PHE A 151 6.51 4.61 6.90
C PHE A 151 6.46 3.16 7.41
N ILE A 152 5.36 2.78 8.07
CA ILE A 152 5.14 1.41 8.55
C ILE A 152 5.09 0.44 7.37
N LEU A 153 4.38 0.79 6.30
CA LEU A 153 4.28 -0.03 5.09
C LEU A 153 5.66 -0.34 4.51
N TYR A 154 6.56 0.63 4.44
CA TYR A 154 7.92 0.42 3.96
C TYR A 154 8.68 -0.62 4.79
N HIS A 155 8.57 -0.57 6.12
CA HIS A 155 9.21 -1.54 7.01
C HIS A 155 8.55 -2.92 6.93
N VAL A 156 7.22 -3.00 6.99
CA VAL A 156 6.47 -4.25 6.87
C VAL A 156 6.75 -4.92 5.53
N PHE A 157 6.73 -4.16 4.42
CA PHE A 157 7.02 -4.68 3.08
C PHE A 157 8.42 -5.31 3.00
N LYS A 158 9.43 -4.68 3.60
CA LYS A 158 10.79 -5.24 3.66
C LYS A 158 10.86 -6.52 4.49
N VAL A 159 10.22 -6.55 5.65
CA VAL A 159 10.18 -7.71 6.54
C VAL A 159 9.46 -8.88 5.86
N VAL A 160 8.27 -8.64 5.30
CA VAL A 160 7.49 -9.66 4.59
C VAL A 160 8.24 -10.18 3.37
N THR A 161 8.85 -9.31 2.56
CA THR A 161 9.65 -9.72 1.40
C THR A 161 10.84 -10.59 1.83
N LYS A 162 11.57 -10.19 2.89
CA LYS A 162 12.68 -10.99 3.43
C LYS A 162 12.19 -12.34 3.95
N PHE A 163 11.07 -12.36 4.66
CA PHE A 163 10.45 -13.57 5.18
C PHE A 163 10.04 -14.53 4.04
N CYS A 164 9.37 -14.03 2.99
CA CYS A 164 8.99 -14.83 1.82
C CYS A 164 10.20 -15.40 1.07
N LYS A 165 11.30 -14.64 0.95
CA LYS A 165 12.56 -15.14 0.35
C LYS A 165 13.20 -16.22 1.21
N SER A 166 13.33 -15.97 2.51
CA SER A 166 14.07 -16.80 3.45
C SER A 166 13.36 -18.08 3.84
N TYR A 167 12.05 -18.01 4.09
CA TYR A 167 11.29 -19.11 4.67
C TYR A 167 10.53 -19.92 3.62
N LEU A 168 9.98 -19.25 2.60
CA LEU A 168 9.18 -19.91 1.55
C LEU A 168 10.00 -20.18 0.27
N GLY A 169 11.23 -19.70 0.18
CA GLY A 169 12.10 -19.92 -0.98
C GLY A 169 11.53 -19.37 -2.30
N ILE A 170 10.61 -18.40 -2.25
CA ILE A 170 9.92 -17.92 -3.44
C ILE A 170 10.88 -17.10 -4.30
N THR A 171 11.14 -17.59 -5.51
CA THR A 171 11.91 -16.86 -6.52
C THR A 171 11.02 -15.88 -7.32
N GLN A 172 11.65 -14.86 -7.92
CA GLN A 172 11.03 -13.81 -8.75
C GLN A 172 10.14 -12.80 -7.99
N ILE A 173 10.57 -12.41 -6.79
CA ILE A 173 9.87 -11.39 -5.97
C ILE A 173 10.65 -10.08 -5.85
N GLU A 174 11.64 -9.87 -6.72
CA GLU A 174 12.36 -8.60 -6.80
C GLU A 174 11.42 -7.50 -7.30
N SER A 175 11.29 -6.44 -6.51
CA SER A 175 10.32 -5.39 -6.77
C SER A 175 10.62 -4.68 -8.09
N GLY A 176 9.60 -4.56 -8.95
CA GLY A 176 9.72 -3.93 -10.26
C GLY A 176 10.40 -4.80 -11.33
N GLN A 177 10.71 -6.06 -11.02
CA GLN A 177 11.23 -7.03 -11.99
C GLN A 177 10.20 -8.13 -12.28
N TYR A 178 9.63 -8.11 -13.49
CA TYR A 178 8.51 -8.98 -13.86
C TYR A 178 8.88 -10.12 -14.81
N GLY A 179 10.15 -10.42 -15.00
CA GLY A 179 10.62 -11.46 -15.91
C GLY A 179 11.92 -11.08 -16.59
N PRO A 180 12.48 -11.97 -17.42
CA PRO A 180 13.73 -11.72 -18.12
C PRO A 180 13.58 -10.70 -19.26
N ASP A 181 12.42 -10.64 -19.91
CA ASP A 181 12.13 -9.65 -20.96
C ASP A 181 11.22 -8.54 -20.42
N VAL A 182 11.71 -7.30 -20.48
CA VAL A 182 11.01 -6.09 -20.06
C VAL A 182 9.80 -5.78 -20.96
N ASN A 183 9.79 -6.25 -22.20
CA ASN A 183 8.70 -6.04 -23.16
C ASN A 183 7.56 -7.05 -22.98
N ARG A 184 7.81 -8.18 -22.31
CA ARG A 184 6.83 -9.23 -22.06
C ARG A 184 6.83 -9.64 -20.58
N PRO A 185 6.31 -8.79 -19.68
CA PRO A 185 6.30 -9.07 -18.26
C PRO A 185 5.43 -10.29 -17.94
N SER A 186 5.95 -11.18 -17.09
CA SER A 186 5.26 -12.36 -16.61
C SER A 186 4.21 -12.01 -15.55
N VAL A 187 2.95 -12.34 -15.86
CA VAL A 187 1.82 -12.17 -14.95
C VAL A 187 2.00 -12.99 -13.67
N ARG A 188 2.71 -14.13 -13.72
CA ARG A 188 2.97 -14.96 -12.52
C ARG A 188 3.89 -14.25 -11.53
N ALA A 189 4.95 -13.61 -12.01
CA ALA A 189 5.84 -12.81 -11.17
C ALA A 189 5.11 -11.59 -10.60
N TYR A 190 4.28 -10.95 -11.42
CA TYR A 190 3.41 -9.85 -10.99
C TYR A 190 2.48 -10.27 -9.85
N LEU A 191 1.76 -11.38 -9.98
CA LEU A 191 0.81 -11.84 -8.95
C LEU A 191 1.50 -12.16 -7.62
N LYS A 192 2.70 -12.75 -7.64
CA LYS A 192 3.50 -12.96 -6.42
C LYS A 192 3.84 -11.64 -5.73
N GLN A 193 4.35 -10.66 -6.49
CA GLN A 193 4.69 -9.34 -5.94
C GLN A 193 3.45 -8.58 -5.46
N LEU A 194 2.34 -8.68 -6.20
CA LEU A 194 1.06 -8.11 -5.81
C LEU A 194 0.58 -8.70 -4.48
N SER A 195 0.67 -10.01 -4.30
CA SER A 195 0.28 -10.68 -3.06
C SER A 195 1.13 -10.24 -1.87
N ILE A 196 2.45 -10.12 -2.04
CA ILE A 196 3.35 -9.60 -0.99
C ILE A 196 3.00 -8.16 -0.63
N TYR A 197 2.82 -7.30 -1.64
CA TYR A 197 2.43 -5.92 -1.44
C TYR A 197 1.09 -5.79 -0.73
N PHE A 198 0.07 -6.52 -1.20
CA PHE A 198 -1.27 -6.53 -0.63
C PHE A 198 -1.29 -7.02 0.82
N THR A 199 -0.56 -8.11 1.11
CA THR A 199 -0.43 -8.63 2.50
C THR A 199 0.25 -7.60 3.40
N SER A 200 1.28 -6.93 2.90
CA SER A 200 1.98 -5.86 3.64
C SER A 200 1.05 -4.67 3.92
N LEU A 201 0.18 -4.31 2.97
CA LEU A 201 -0.85 -3.29 3.18
C LEU A 201 -1.85 -3.69 4.26
N MET A 202 -2.35 -4.92 4.24
CA MET A 202 -3.32 -5.39 5.25
C MET A 202 -2.72 -5.40 6.65
N ILE A 203 -1.48 -5.88 6.80
CA ILE A 203 -0.76 -5.84 8.08
C ILE A 203 -0.57 -4.40 8.55
N THR A 204 -0.14 -3.50 7.64
CA THR A 204 0.03 -2.09 7.97
C THR A 204 -1.28 -1.48 8.44
N LYS A 205 -2.39 -1.76 7.74
CA LYS A 205 -3.69 -1.20 8.09
C LYS A 205 -4.20 -1.68 9.44
N LEU A 206 -3.96 -2.96 9.78
CA LEU A 206 -4.23 -3.50 11.11
C LEU A 206 -3.41 -2.79 12.20
N ILE A 207 -2.11 -2.58 11.97
CA ILE A 207 -1.23 -1.88 12.91
C ILE A 207 -1.71 -0.44 13.14
N LEU A 208 -2.05 0.28 12.06
CA LEU A 208 -2.54 1.65 12.16
C LEU A 208 -3.87 1.70 12.90
N PHE A 209 -4.81 0.80 12.58
CA PHE A 209 -6.10 0.71 13.27
C PHE A 209 -5.90 0.54 14.78
N VAL A 210 -5.09 -0.42 15.20
CA VAL A 210 -4.79 -0.65 16.62
C VAL A 210 -4.12 0.57 17.27
N ALA A 211 -3.18 1.20 16.56
CA ALA A 211 -2.51 2.41 17.07
C ALA A 211 -3.49 3.57 17.25
N MET A 212 -4.41 3.78 16.31
CA MET A 212 -5.41 4.83 16.42
C MET A 212 -6.38 4.59 17.57
N GLU A 213 -6.87 3.35 17.75
CA GLU A 213 -7.72 3.00 18.89
C GLU A 213 -6.98 3.14 20.25
N CYS A 214 -5.67 2.90 20.28
CA CYS A 214 -4.88 3.03 21.53
C CYS A 214 -4.57 4.50 21.90
N PHE A 215 -4.41 5.39 20.91
CA PHE A 215 -3.91 6.76 21.10
C PHE A 215 -4.90 7.84 20.65
N GLU A 216 -6.17 7.48 20.48
CA GLU A 216 -7.23 8.34 19.95
C GLU A 216 -7.27 9.70 20.63
N THR A 217 -7.35 9.72 21.97
CA THR A 217 -7.49 10.96 22.75
C THR A 217 -6.33 11.92 22.55
N GLN A 218 -5.11 11.41 22.49
CA GLN A 218 -3.89 12.20 22.29
C GLN A 218 -3.80 12.71 20.86
N LEU A 219 -4.16 11.87 19.88
CA LEU A 219 -4.12 12.22 18.46
C LEU A 219 -5.17 13.27 18.09
N LEU A 220 -6.38 13.18 18.65
CA LEU A 220 -7.42 14.20 18.45
C LEU A 220 -7.02 15.54 19.08
N TRP A 221 -6.44 15.52 20.29
CA TRP A 221 -5.92 16.73 20.93
C TRP A 221 -4.85 17.41 20.07
N ILE A 222 -3.89 16.63 19.54
CA ILE A 222 -2.86 17.14 18.62
C ILE A 222 -3.50 17.70 17.34
N THR A 223 -4.50 17.02 16.81
CA THR A 223 -5.17 17.43 15.57
C THR A 223 -5.80 18.81 15.71
N LYS A 224 -6.65 18.99 16.73
CA LYS A 224 -7.34 20.24 16.97
C LYS A 224 -6.39 21.39 17.34
N HIS A 225 -5.50 21.16 18.32
CA HIS A 225 -4.70 22.25 18.88
C HIS A 225 -3.38 22.54 18.16
N ILE A 226 -2.91 21.63 17.29
CA ILE A 226 -1.62 21.80 16.60
C ILE A 226 -1.81 21.79 15.09
N LEU A 227 -2.55 20.83 14.53
CA LEU A 227 -2.68 20.69 13.08
C LEU A 227 -3.72 21.63 12.47
N LEU A 228 -4.84 21.86 13.16
CA LEU A 228 -5.95 22.68 12.67
C LEU A 228 -6.02 24.08 13.26
N VAL A 229 -5.23 24.38 14.30
CA VAL A 229 -5.21 25.72 14.94
C VAL A 229 -4.95 26.89 13.98
N TRP A 230 -4.24 26.64 12.87
CA TRP A 230 -3.99 27.65 11.82
C TRP A 230 -5.22 27.95 10.93
N LEU A 231 -6.30 27.17 11.11
CA LEU A 231 -7.50 27.14 10.28
C LEU A 231 -8.69 27.68 11.07
N ASP A 232 -8.64 27.64 12.41
CA ASP A 232 -9.59 28.25 13.35
C ASP A 232 -9.81 29.76 13.11
N GLU A 233 -8.88 30.46 12.45
CA GLU A 233 -9.00 31.89 12.11
C GLU A 233 -9.96 32.11 10.91
N TYR A 234 -10.26 31.07 10.14
CA TYR A 234 -11.07 31.10 8.93
C TYR A 234 -12.47 30.52 9.17
N PRO A 235 -13.45 30.81 8.29
CA PRO A 235 -14.80 30.26 8.44
C PRO A 235 -14.85 28.76 8.13
N ASP A 236 -15.80 28.05 8.75
CA ASP A 236 -15.95 26.59 8.70
C ASP A 236 -15.99 26.02 7.27
N GLU A 237 -16.55 26.74 6.29
CA GLU A 237 -16.59 26.26 4.91
C GLU A 237 -15.19 26.15 4.29
N PHE A 238 -14.29 27.04 4.69
CA PHE A 238 -12.90 27.01 4.25
C PHE A 238 -12.15 25.83 4.88
N GLU A 239 -12.39 25.55 6.16
CA GLU A 239 -11.82 24.39 6.83
C GLU A 239 -12.19 23.09 6.13
N ILE A 240 -13.49 22.87 5.89
CA ILE A 240 -14.00 21.67 5.22
C ILE A 240 -13.38 21.51 3.83
N PHE A 241 -13.24 22.61 3.07
CA PHE A 241 -12.61 22.58 1.74
C PHE A 241 -11.14 22.16 1.81
N ILE A 242 -10.37 22.70 2.76
CA ILE A 242 -8.95 22.35 2.92
C ILE A 242 -8.77 20.90 3.36
N VAL A 243 -9.50 20.48 4.40
CA VAL A 243 -9.41 19.16 5.01
C VAL A 243 -9.88 18.04 4.08
N MET A 244 -10.93 18.28 3.30
CA MET A 244 -11.52 17.24 2.45
C MET A 244 -10.97 17.21 1.02
N PHE A 245 -10.40 18.31 0.52
CA PHE A 245 -9.88 18.36 -0.85
C PHE A 245 -8.38 18.62 -0.90
N VAL A 246 -7.90 19.74 -0.37
CA VAL A 246 -6.51 20.19 -0.59
C VAL A 246 -5.50 19.26 0.07
N VAL A 247 -5.71 18.96 1.36
CA VAL A 247 -4.80 18.08 2.10
C VAL A 247 -4.83 16.65 1.54
N PRO A 248 -5.99 16.03 1.26
CA PRO A 248 -6.04 14.70 0.66
C PRO A 248 -5.41 14.65 -0.74
N ILE A 249 -5.52 15.67 -1.58
CA ILE A 249 -4.82 15.71 -2.87
C ILE A 249 -3.31 15.59 -2.64
N PHE A 250 -2.75 16.48 -1.81
CA PHE A 250 -1.31 16.55 -1.59
C PHE A 250 -0.79 15.26 -0.93
N MET A 251 -1.45 14.82 0.14
CA MET A 251 -1.04 13.65 0.91
C MET A 251 -1.17 12.35 0.11
N ASN A 252 -2.24 12.15 -0.65
CA ASN A 252 -2.37 10.95 -1.50
C ASN A 252 -1.37 10.96 -2.67
N CYS A 253 -1.10 12.13 -3.28
CA CYS A 253 -0.04 12.24 -4.28
C CYS A 253 1.32 11.86 -3.70
N LEU A 254 1.66 12.40 -2.52
CA LEU A 254 2.89 12.07 -1.82
C LEU A 254 2.95 10.58 -1.48
N GLN A 255 1.87 10.01 -0.96
CA GLN A 255 1.77 8.58 -0.65
C GLN A 255 2.05 7.71 -1.88
N LEU A 256 1.41 7.98 -3.02
CA LEU A 256 1.64 7.20 -4.25
C LEU A 256 3.08 7.36 -4.76
N VAL A 257 3.64 8.56 -4.70
CA VAL A 257 5.03 8.81 -5.10
C VAL A 257 6.00 8.04 -4.19
N LEU A 258 5.78 8.04 -2.87
CA LEU A 258 6.59 7.32 -1.89
C LEU A 258 6.46 5.81 -2.04
N ILE A 259 5.25 5.31 -2.27
CA ILE A 259 5.00 3.88 -2.50
C ILE A 259 5.68 3.42 -3.80
N ASP A 260 5.50 4.16 -4.90
CA ASP A 260 6.17 3.84 -6.16
C ASP A 260 7.71 3.89 -6.02
N ASN A 261 8.27 4.71 -5.13
CA ASN A 261 9.72 4.77 -4.92
C ASN A 261 10.32 3.46 -4.40
N PHE A 262 9.61 2.69 -3.57
CA PHE A 262 10.13 1.40 -3.10
C PHE A 262 9.60 0.21 -3.92
N ILE A 263 8.44 0.33 -4.58
CA ILE A 263 7.92 -0.74 -5.45
C ILE A 263 8.67 -0.80 -6.79
N ARG A 264 9.16 0.33 -7.31
CA ARG A 264 9.93 0.35 -8.56
C ARG A 264 11.22 -0.47 -8.45
N ASN A 265 11.78 -0.80 -9.62
CA ASN A 265 13.08 -1.44 -9.72
C ASN A 265 14.18 -0.56 -9.07
N GLN A 266 14.72 -1.04 -7.95
CA GLN A 266 15.72 -0.33 -7.17
C GLN A 266 17.08 -0.25 -7.89
N VAL A 267 17.39 -1.21 -8.77
CA VAL A 267 18.62 -1.23 -9.57
C VAL A 267 18.61 -0.03 -10.52
N TRP A 268 17.53 0.15 -11.29
CA TRP A 268 17.40 1.29 -12.21
C TRP A 268 17.46 2.63 -11.49
N SER A 269 16.88 2.71 -10.29
CA SER A 269 16.94 3.93 -9.48
C SER A 269 18.37 4.25 -9.01
N ARG A 270 19.17 3.24 -8.63
CA ARG A 270 20.57 3.44 -8.20
C ARG A 270 21.46 3.81 -9.38
N VAL A 271 21.29 3.15 -10.53
CA VAL A 271 22.05 3.49 -11.75
C VAL A 271 21.74 4.92 -12.19
N ASN A 272 20.47 5.34 -12.24
CA ASN A 272 20.13 6.72 -12.60
C ASN A 272 20.77 7.74 -11.64
N LYS A 273 20.82 7.43 -10.35
CA LYS A 273 21.47 8.29 -9.35
C LYS A 273 22.97 8.40 -9.59
N ARG A 274 23.67 7.27 -9.79
CA ARG A 274 25.12 7.26 -10.09
C ARG A 274 25.44 8.01 -11.39
N MET A 275 24.64 7.81 -12.43
CA MET A 275 24.80 8.54 -13.70
C MET A 275 24.72 10.06 -13.52
N HIS A 276 23.79 10.55 -12.70
CA HIS A 276 23.69 11.98 -12.41
C HIS A 276 24.85 12.52 -11.55
N GLU A 277 25.41 11.70 -10.66
CA GLU A 277 26.56 12.08 -9.82
C GLU A 277 27.88 12.12 -10.61
N GLU A 278 28.10 11.15 -11.50
CA GLU A 278 29.35 11.01 -12.26
C GLU A 278 29.40 11.94 -13.48
N HIS A 279 28.27 12.26 -14.12
CA HIS A 279 28.24 12.94 -15.41
C HIS A 279 27.16 14.04 -15.48
N PRO A 280 27.42 15.26 -14.99
CA PRO A 280 26.46 16.36 -15.01
C PRO A 280 26.25 17.01 -16.41
N ASN A 281 27.01 16.64 -17.45
CA ASN A 281 26.97 17.27 -18.78
C ASN A 281 26.74 16.29 -19.95
N ASP A 282 26.12 16.81 -21.01
CA ASP A 282 25.62 16.11 -22.21
C ASP A 282 26.75 15.36 -22.95
N ARG A 283 26.63 14.03 -23.03
CA ARG A 283 27.56 13.11 -23.70
C ARG A 283 26.84 12.43 -24.86
N ASP A 284 27.61 11.93 -25.83
CA ASP A 284 27.07 11.16 -26.94
C ASP A 284 26.19 10.01 -26.44
N VAL A 285 24.97 9.90 -27.01
CA VAL A 285 23.94 8.93 -26.59
C VAL A 285 24.46 7.49 -26.58
N GLN A 286 25.34 7.13 -27.51
CA GLN A 286 25.91 5.78 -27.61
C GLN A 286 26.85 5.46 -26.44
N VAL A 287 27.70 6.42 -26.04
CA VAL A 287 28.62 6.27 -24.91
C VAL A 287 27.82 6.14 -23.61
N GLN A 288 26.79 6.98 -23.46
CA GLN A 288 25.91 6.93 -22.31
C GLN A 288 25.19 5.59 -22.17
N GLN A 289 24.73 5.00 -23.28
CA GLN A 289 24.08 3.68 -23.26
C GLN A 289 25.02 2.54 -22.85
N GLN A 290 26.30 2.61 -23.26
CA GLN A 290 27.31 1.64 -22.85
C GLN A 290 27.60 1.72 -21.35
N GLU A 291 27.86 2.94 -20.83
CA GLU A 291 28.05 3.16 -19.38
C GLU A 291 26.85 2.68 -18.55
N ILE A 292 25.63 2.97 -19.02
CA ILE A 292 24.41 2.48 -18.36
C ILE A 292 24.36 0.96 -18.30
N ALA A 293 24.74 0.27 -19.39
CA ALA A 293 24.74 -1.19 -19.42
C ALA A 293 25.78 -1.78 -18.46
N GLU A 294 26.96 -1.18 -18.37
CA GLU A 294 28.02 -1.58 -17.45
C GLU A 294 27.61 -1.38 -15.98
N LEU A 295 27.10 -0.20 -15.62
CA LEU A 295 26.62 0.08 -14.26
C LEU A 295 25.44 -0.82 -13.86
N LEU A 296 24.55 -1.13 -14.81
CA LEU A 296 23.44 -2.04 -14.57
C LEU A 296 23.95 -3.46 -14.26
N GLN A 297 24.95 -3.93 -14.99
CA GLN A 297 25.56 -5.24 -14.76
C GLN A 297 26.27 -5.29 -13.40
N GLU A 298 27.01 -4.24 -13.03
CA GLU A 298 27.68 -4.13 -11.72
C GLU A 298 26.67 -4.21 -10.57
N GLU A 299 25.58 -3.44 -10.65
CA GLU A 299 24.55 -3.39 -9.61
C GLU A 299 23.76 -4.71 -9.48
N LEU A 300 23.55 -5.43 -10.57
CA LEU A 300 22.92 -6.76 -10.55
C LEU A 300 23.82 -7.79 -9.88
N LEU A 301 25.12 -7.82 -10.22
CA LEU A 301 26.09 -8.73 -9.59
C LEU A 301 26.22 -8.44 -8.09
N ALA A 302 26.27 -7.16 -7.70
CA ALA A 302 26.31 -6.76 -6.30
C ALA A 302 25.07 -7.24 -5.53
N GLN A 303 23.88 -7.21 -6.15
CA GLN A 303 22.66 -7.73 -5.54
C GLN A 303 22.68 -9.24 -5.36
N GLU A 304 23.14 -9.98 -6.36
CA GLU A 304 23.26 -11.45 -6.28
C GLU A 304 24.26 -11.85 -5.18
N GLU A 305 25.38 -11.14 -5.05
CA GLU A 305 26.35 -11.39 -4.00
C GLU A 305 25.77 -11.15 -2.60
N ILE A 306 25.05 -10.03 -2.41
CA ILE A 306 24.36 -9.72 -1.14
C ILE A 306 23.33 -10.80 -0.83
N GLN A 307 22.56 -11.22 -1.83
CA GLN A 307 21.53 -12.25 -1.67
C GLN A 307 22.13 -13.61 -1.30
N SER A 308 23.26 -13.98 -1.91
CA SER A 308 24.02 -15.19 -1.60
C SER A 308 24.59 -15.17 -0.17
N LYS A 309 25.17 -14.05 0.26
CA LYS A 309 25.64 -13.89 1.64
C LYS A 309 24.50 -13.99 2.66
N GLN A 310 23.34 -13.42 2.35
CA GLN A 310 22.16 -13.50 3.21
C GLN A 310 21.62 -14.93 3.33
N SER A 311 21.52 -15.69 2.22
CA SER A 311 21.06 -17.08 2.26
C SER A 311 22.00 -17.99 3.04
N LEU A 312 23.32 -17.78 2.92
CA LEU A 312 24.34 -18.50 3.70
C LEU A 312 24.24 -18.20 5.20
N GLN A 313 24.14 -16.93 5.59
CA GLN A 313 23.95 -16.55 7.00
C GLN A 313 22.68 -17.13 7.60
N ILE A 314 21.57 -17.17 6.83
CA ILE A 314 20.32 -17.78 7.28
C ILE A 314 20.52 -19.29 7.49
N HIS A 315 21.16 -19.99 6.55
CA HIS A 315 21.41 -21.42 6.67
C HIS A 315 22.29 -21.76 7.89
N GLU A 316 23.25 -20.89 8.22
CA GLU A 316 24.09 -21.02 9.41
C GLU A 316 23.29 -20.76 10.71
N CYS A 317 22.42 -19.74 10.72
CA CYS A 317 21.52 -19.47 11.86
C CYS A 317 20.52 -20.62 12.11
N VAL A 318 19.91 -21.19 11.07
CA VAL A 318 18.99 -22.32 11.19
C VAL A 318 19.73 -23.56 11.73
N ASN A 319 20.89 -23.90 11.16
CA ASN A 319 21.68 -25.05 11.62
C ASN A 319 22.16 -24.90 13.08
N ASN A 320 22.49 -23.67 13.52
CA ASN A 320 22.88 -23.41 14.91
C ASN A 320 21.69 -23.41 15.87
N SER A 321 20.48 -23.10 15.38
CA SER A 321 19.24 -23.20 16.15
C SER A 321 18.89 -24.67 16.43
N ASP A 322 18.98 -25.52 15.40
CA ASP A 322 18.75 -26.98 15.53
C ASP A 322 19.83 -27.68 16.38
N SER A 323 21.05 -27.12 16.42
CA SER A 323 22.13 -27.61 17.29
C SER A 323 21.92 -27.25 18.77
N SER A 324 21.08 -26.25 19.08
CA SER A 324 20.81 -25.81 20.45
C SER A 324 19.66 -26.60 21.12
N ASP A 325 18.77 -27.21 20.34
CA ASP A 325 17.70 -28.10 20.84
C ASP A 325 18.10 -29.59 20.92
N SER A 326 19.29 -29.96 20.46
CA SER A 326 19.79 -31.35 20.49
C SER A 326 20.78 -31.65 21.64
N SER A 327 20.82 -30.81 22.67
CA SER A 327 21.58 -31.09 23.90
C SER A 327 20.83 -32.00 24.88
N HIS A 328 20.10 -33.01 24.39
CA HIS A 328 19.60 -34.08 25.25
C HIS A 328 19.23 -35.39 24.52
N SER A 329 20.09 -35.93 23.64
CA SER A 329 20.17 -37.40 23.51
C SER A 329 21.44 -37.88 22.82
N THR A 330 22.31 -38.48 23.63
CA THR A 330 23.00 -39.76 23.42
C THR A 330 23.42 -40.17 21.99
N LEU A 331 24.75 -40.25 21.83
CA LEU A 331 25.52 -41.31 21.15
C LEU A 331 24.71 -42.28 20.26
N VAL A 332 25.04 -42.34 18.96
CA VAL A 332 25.47 -43.56 18.24
C VAL A 332 25.55 -43.30 16.72
N ASP A 333 26.66 -43.79 16.13
CA ASP A 333 26.95 -44.12 14.74
C ASP A 333 27.36 -43.06 13.68
N LYS A 334 28.69 -43.06 13.47
CA LYS A 334 29.37 -42.84 12.19
C LYS A 334 28.81 -43.76 11.08
N LYS A 335 28.30 -43.20 9.99
CA LYS A 335 28.50 -43.75 8.63
C LYS A 335 28.20 -42.74 7.50
N GLN A 336 29.25 -42.09 7.04
CA GLN A 336 29.63 -41.90 5.63
C GLN A 336 28.54 -42.09 4.55
N LYS A 337 28.18 -41.01 3.83
CA LYS A 337 28.17 -41.00 2.36
C LYS A 337 28.08 -39.58 1.77
N ASN A 338 29.11 -39.25 0.99
CA ASN A 338 29.17 -38.16 0.02
C ASN A 338 27.99 -38.19 -0.96
N SER A 339 27.48 -37.01 -1.35
CA SER A 339 27.03 -36.78 -2.73
C SER A 339 26.99 -35.27 -3.03
N TYR A 340 28.05 -34.77 -3.67
CA TYR A 340 27.99 -33.56 -4.49
C TYR A 340 27.23 -33.89 -5.78
N GLY A 341 26.23 -33.09 -6.14
CA GLY A 341 25.47 -33.21 -7.39
C GLY A 341 25.67 -31.95 -8.24
N THR A 342 26.37 -32.14 -9.34
CA THR A 342 26.83 -31.19 -10.34
C THR A 342 25.71 -30.67 -11.26
N PHE A 343 25.94 -29.50 -11.84
CA PHE A 343 25.37 -28.97 -13.08
C PHE A 343 25.13 -30.04 -14.17
N ASP A 344 24.09 -29.86 -14.99
CA ASP A 344 24.22 -29.87 -16.45
C ASP A 344 22.96 -29.37 -17.19
N GLU A 345 23.24 -28.71 -18.31
CA GLU A 345 22.36 -28.22 -19.38
C GLU A 345 21.58 -29.33 -20.08
N VAL A 346 20.34 -29.06 -20.51
CA VAL A 346 19.76 -29.28 -21.87
C VAL A 346 18.59 -28.33 -22.08
#